data_AF-A0A0C1R9U2-F1
#
_entry.id   AF-A0A0C1R9U2-F1
#
_cell.length_a   1.000
_cell.length_b   1.000
_cell.length_c   1.000
_cell.angle_alpha   90.00
_cell.angle_beta   90.00
_cell.angle_gamma   90.00
#
_symmetry.space_group_name_H-M   'P 1'
#
loop_
_entity.id
_entity.type
_entity.pdbx_description
1 polymer ?
#
loop_
_entity_poly.entity_id
_entity_poly.type
_entity_poly.pdbx_seq_one_letter_code
_entity_poly.pdbx_strand_id
1 'polypeptide(L)'
;MASKDNFYYIEGSCQVKNLVKTLVKEITQDAGIYKWDLVYPKTLDEIGSTAEEKEINLITDDSTTDKIETKFIVGSNNDTCIISTTTTYGKKFYVKIDREKADLTKEEKQALVNFKSLHRYSIGNGSYGTRTDAQVLEVMAGVSEKWTGTGDYNTYVSAMTKTNSINNIRLQISDKLNKDGTDLNITKDVQGKYNYRLAWYRKLQPEIKDWLPVQYWINITKDSINLVLRGDPSADMHPYENYLTSYAYIGALKPIEDSATTDDQYNFGITTSSDIEPNYAKAYGERTATGVTDVCMLANKIGMPYQPHYPAFYATNPFMDKCNVEGSRWNHKKHQFSDITLVHPVDMERGKMINVLAGDASSIYDMDKLAYKKDTEEEEYYKKFKITAPFNFLNNSTNINYCIAIRCYKTTE
;
A
#
# COMPACT_ATOMS: atom_id res chain seq x y z
N MET A 1 -21.50 -28.67 -14.93
CA MET A 1 -20.67 -28.02 -15.99
C MET A 1 -19.68 -27.12 -15.28
N ALA A 2 -18.37 -27.33 -15.43
CA ALA A 2 -17.35 -26.57 -14.70
C ALA A 2 -17.57 -25.06 -14.88
N SER A 3 -17.79 -24.34 -13.78
CA SER A 3 -17.78 -22.88 -13.72
C SER A 3 -16.55 -22.40 -14.49
N LYS A 4 -16.73 -21.71 -15.63
CA LYS A 4 -15.63 -20.99 -16.27
C LYS A 4 -15.02 -20.09 -15.21
N ASP A 5 -13.74 -20.30 -14.89
CA ASP A 5 -13.02 -19.47 -13.93
C ASP A 5 -13.06 -18.01 -14.40
N ASN A 6 -13.93 -17.22 -13.74
CA ASN A 6 -14.21 -15.83 -14.08
C ASN A 6 -13.14 -14.88 -13.50
N PHE A 7 -11.86 -15.24 -13.65
CA PHE A 7 -10.75 -14.44 -13.13
C PHE A 7 -9.43 -14.75 -13.87
N TYR A 8 -8.50 -13.80 -13.77
CA TYR A 8 -7.09 -13.96 -14.09
C TYR A 8 -6.30 -14.13 -12.80
N TYR A 9 -5.34 -15.06 -12.77
CA TYR A 9 -4.43 -15.23 -11.64
C TYR A 9 -3.00 -15.46 -12.14
N ILE A 10 -2.04 -14.79 -11.51
CA ILE A 10 -0.62 -15.00 -11.76
C ILE A 10 0.18 -14.83 -10.46
N GLU A 11 1.29 -15.55 -10.40
CA GLU A 11 2.28 -15.41 -9.36
C GLU A 11 3.67 -15.25 -9.98
N GLY A 12 4.48 -14.37 -9.40
CA GLY A 12 5.78 -14.04 -9.96
C GLY A 12 6.66 -13.27 -9.00
N SER A 13 7.82 -12.86 -9.50
CA SER A 13 8.75 -11.99 -8.79
C SER A 13 9.31 -10.93 -9.74
N CYS A 14 9.61 -9.76 -9.20
CA CYS A 14 10.25 -8.69 -9.95
C CYS A 14 11.12 -7.86 -9.01
N GLN A 15 12.04 -7.06 -9.57
CA GLN A 15 12.82 -6.12 -8.78
C GLN A 15 11.95 -4.94 -8.33
N VAL A 16 12.22 -4.39 -7.15
CA VAL A 16 11.53 -3.21 -6.60
C VAL A 16 11.42 -2.09 -7.64
N LYS A 17 12.48 -1.79 -8.41
CA LYS A 17 12.44 -0.76 -9.45
C LYS A 17 11.41 -0.98 -10.57
N ASN A 18 11.06 -2.24 -10.83
CA ASN A 18 10.14 -2.64 -11.89
C ASN A 18 8.75 -3.02 -11.34
N LEU A 19 8.53 -2.92 -10.03
CA LEU A 19 7.32 -3.42 -9.39
C LEU A 19 6.05 -2.79 -9.96
N VAL A 20 5.98 -1.46 -10.01
CA VAL A 20 4.78 -0.75 -10.50
C VAL A 20 4.53 -1.09 -11.97
N LYS A 21 5.58 -1.05 -12.82
CA LYS A 21 5.46 -1.42 -14.23
C LYS A 21 4.95 -2.86 -14.41
N THR A 22 5.49 -3.80 -13.64
CA THR A 22 5.07 -5.21 -13.66
C THR A 22 3.60 -5.36 -13.28
N LEU A 23 3.19 -4.81 -12.13
CA LEU A 23 1.79 -4.90 -11.67
C LEU A 23 0.82 -4.30 -12.69
N VAL A 24 1.14 -3.14 -13.27
CA VAL A 24 0.30 -2.50 -14.29
C VAL A 24 0.24 -3.34 -15.56
N LYS A 25 1.34 -3.96 -15.99
CA LYS A 25 1.34 -4.87 -17.13
C LYS A 25 0.39 -6.06 -16.90
N GLU A 26 0.49 -6.70 -15.74
CA GLU A 26 -0.37 -7.83 -15.39
C GLU A 26 -1.86 -7.41 -15.41
N ILE A 27 -2.16 -6.23 -14.85
CA ILE A 27 -3.52 -5.72 -14.74
C ILE A 27 -4.11 -5.25 -16.09
N THR A 28 -3.31 -4.63 -16.96
CA THR A 28 -3.81 -3.89 -18.12
C THR A 28 -3.59 -4.58 -19.46
N GLN A 29 -2.64 -5.52 -19.52
CA GLN A 29 -2.28 -6.23 -20.75
C GLN A 29 -2.54 -7.73 -20.64
N ASP A 30 -2.04 -8.37 -19.57
CA ASP A 30 -1.99 -9.83 -19.48
C ASP A 30 -3.31 -10.45 -18.94
N ALA A 31 -4.11 -9.68 -18.20
CA ALA A 31 -5.40 -10.12 -17.64
C ALA A 31 -6.52 -10.41 -18.66
N GLY A 32 -6.22 -10.35 -19.97
CA GLY A 32 -7.13 -10.75 -21.04
C GLY A 32 -8.46 -9.99 -21.02
N ILE A 33 -9.57 -10.70 -20.83
CA ILE A 33 -10.92 -10.10 -20.76
C ILE A 33 -11.23 -9.44 -19.41
N TYR A 34 -10.42 -9.69 -18.38
CA TYR A 34 -10.56 -9.12 -17.04
C TYR A 34 -9.71 -7.88 -16.83
N LYS A 35 -8.98 -7.45 -17.87
CA LYS A 35 -8.06 -6.33 -17.81
C LYS A 35 -8.77 -5.03 -17.43
N TRP A 36 -8.03 -4.19 -16.74
CA TRP A 36 -8.41 -2.80 -16.51
C TRP A 36 -7.67 -1.92 -17.51
N ASP A 37 -8.12 -0.68 -17.69
CA ASP A 37 -7.54 0.24 -18.66
C ASP A 37 -6.48 1.11 -18.00
N LEU A 38 -5.29 1.22 -18.61
CA LEU A 38 -4.30 2.23 -18.25
C LEU A 38 -4.81 3.61 -18.70
N VAL A 39 -4.85 4.56 -17.76
CA VAL A 39 -5.30 5.94 -18.00
C VAL A 39 -4.11 6.90 -18.04
N TYR A 40 -3.18 6.73 -17.10
CA TYR A 40 -1.97 7.53 -16.99
C TYR A 40 -0.83 6.65 -16.47
N PRO A 41 0.41 6.79 -16.96
CA PRO A 41 0.81 7.53 -18.17
C PRO A 41 0.18 6.95 -19.45
N LYS A 42 0.44 7.56 -20.61
CA LYS A 42 -0.19 7.13 -21.88
C LYS A 42 0.28 5.75 -22.31
N THR A 43 1.50 5.39 -21.95
CA THR A 43 2.12 4.12 -22.31
C THR A 43 2.75 3.44 -21.11
N LEU A 44 2.81 2.12 -21.12
CA LEU A 44 3.44 1.33 -20.06
C LEU A 44 4.95 1.65 -19.90
N ASP A 45 5.61 2.08 -20.96
CA ASP A 45 7.05 2.35 -20.96
C ASP A 45 7.45 3.63 -20.24
N GLU A 46 6.50 4.55 -20.04
CA GLU A 46 6.68 5.74 -19.20
C GLU A 46 6.65 5.42 -17.69
N ILE A 47 6.24 4.20 -17.31
CA ILE A 47 6.25 3.74 -15.92
C ILE A 47 7.62 3.16 -15.59
N GLY A 48 8.22 3.63 -14.49
CA GLY A 48 9.55 3.23 -14.06
C GLY A 48 10.68 3.81 -14.92
N SER A 49 10.36 4.66 -15.92
CA SER A 49 11.37 5.41 -16.65
C SER A 49 12.09 6.38 -15.72
N THR A 50 13.40 6.55 -15.92
CA THR A 50 14.18 7.56 -15.22
C THR A 50 13.57 8.93 -15.53
N ALA A 51 13.00 9.58 -14.52
CA ALA A 51 12.60 10.97 -14.66
C ALA A 51 13.84 11.85 -14.86
N GLU A 52 13.66 13.04 -15.43
CA GLU A 52 14.77 13.99 -15.62
C GLU A 52 15.54 14.19 -14.31
N GLU A 53 16.86 14.02 -14.38
CA GLU A 53 17.76 14.29 -13.28
C GLU A 53 17.57 15.74 -12.82
N LYS A 54 17.17 15.90 -11.56
CA LYS A 54 16.92 17.22 -11.00
C LYS A 54 18.11 17.64 -10.16
N GLU A 55 18.74 18.75 -10.52
CA GLU A 55 19.66 19.45 -9.61
C GLU A 55 18.86 20.05 -8.46
N ILE A 56 19.16 19.62 -7.24
CA ILE A 56 18.68 20.22 -6.01
C ILE A 56 19.80 21.08 -5.46
N ASN A 57 19.57 22.39 -5.40
CA ASN A 57 20.40 23.29 -4.61
C ASN A 57 19.81 23.41 -3.20
N LEU A 58 20.62 23.12 -2.18
CA LEU A 58 20.25 23.26 -0.77
C LEU A 58 20.14 24.72 -0.32
N ILE A 59 20.72 25.65 -1.09
CA ILE A 59 20.63 27.09 -0.85
C ILE A 59 19.53 27.69 -1.71
N THR A 60 18.65 28.45 -1.07
CA THR A 60 17.46 29.11 -1.65
C THR A 60 17.50 30.63 -1.53
N ASP A 61 18.38 31.19 -0.70
CA ASP A 61 18.49 32.62 -0.41
C ASP A 61 19.62 33.35 -1.18
N ASP A 62 20.01 32.83 -2.34
CA ASP A 62 21.08 33.32 -3.21
C ASP A 62 22.48 33.40 -2.56
N SER A 63 22.64 32.93 -1.32
CA SER A 63 23.96 32.84 -0.69
C SER A 63 24.82 31.74 -1.33
N THR A 64 26.13 31.80 -1.13
CA THR A 64 27.07 30.85 -1.72
C THR A 64 28.13 30.43 -0.71
N THR A 65 28.57 29.19 -0.79
CA THR A 65 29.73 28.67 -0.06
C THR A 65 30.49 27.68 -0.94
N ASP A 66 31.81 27.66 -0.80
CA ASP A 66 32.74 26.71 -1.42
C ASP A 66 33.24 25.65 -0.43
N LYS A 67 32.86 25.75 0.86
CA LYS A 67 33.32 24.87 1.93
C LYS A 67 32.61 23.52 1.97
N ILE A 68 31.42 23.45 1.38
CA ILE A 68 30.57 22.26 1.35
C ILE A 68 29.90 22.12 -0.01
N GLU A 69 29.60 20.89 -0.38
CA GLU A 69 28.74 20.61 -1.52
C GLU A 69 27.32 21.15 -1.22
N THR A 70 26.67 21.79 -2.17
CA THR A 70 25.31 22.34 -1.96
C THR A 70 24.37 21.94 -3.07
N LYS A 71 24.90 21.33 -4.14
CA LYS A 71 24.18 20.94 -5.34
C LYS A 71 24.26 19.43 -5.47
N PHE A 72 23.11 18.80 -5.55
CA PHE A 72 23.00 17.35 -5.65
C PHE A 72 22.13 16.99 -6.83
N ILE A 73 22.59 16.04 -7.64
CA ILE A 73 21.78 15.47 -8.71
C ILE A 73 20.98 14.32 -8.11
N VAL A 74 19.65 14.39 -8.20
CA VAL A 74 18.77 13.34 -7.70
C VAL A 74 17.96 12.78 -8.87
N GLY A 75 18.16 11.48 -9.11
CA GLY A 75 17.29 10.70 -9.98
C GLY A 75 16.03 10.26 -9.24
N SER A 76 14.91 10.25 -9.94
CA SER A 76 13.67 9.59 -9.49
C SER A 76 13.09 8.76 -10.61
N ASN A 77 12.38 7.69 -10.28
CA ASN A 77 11.63 6.93 -11.27
C ASN A 77 10.20 7.46 -11.33
N ASN A 78 9.65 7.53 -12.55
CA ASN A 78 8.24 7.88 -12.75
C ASN A 78 7.35 6.67 -12.46
N ASP A 79 7.02 6.45 -11.19
CA ASP A 79 6.24 5.30 -10.72
C ASP A 79 4.82 5.67 -10.29
N THR A 80 4.26 6.69 -10.94
CA THR A 80 2.86 7.06 -10.77
C THR A 80 2.07 6.51 -11.96
N CYS A 81 1.00 5.77 -11.68
CA CYS A 81 0.05 5.35 -12.70
C CYS A 81 -1.39 5.43 -12.20
N ILE A 82 -2.32 5.51 -13.14
CA ILE A 82 -3.75 5.48 -12.91
C ILE A 82 -4.33 4.43 -13.83
N ILE A 83 -5.03 3.47 -13.24
CA ILE A 83 -5.81 2.45 -13.94
C ILE A 83 -7.29 2.69 -13.70
N SER A 84 -8.14 2.21 -14.60
CA SER A 84 -9.59 2.32 -14.47
C SER A 84 -10.30 1.05 -14.86
N THR A 85 -11.44 0.78 -14.23
CA THR A 85 -12.36 -0.27 -14.64
C THR A 85 -13.77 0.27 -14.71
N THR A 86 -14.58 -0.28 -15.61
CA THR A 86 -16.04 -0.18 -15.53
C THR A 86 -16.54 -1.52 -15.01
N THR A 87 -17.05 -1.53 -13.79
CA THR A 87 -17.50 -2.75 -13.12
C THR A 87 -18.70 -3.35 -13.84
N THR A 88 -19.08 -4.58 -13.49
CA THR A 88 -20.29 -5.25 -13.94
C THR A 88 -21.57 -4.48 -13.55
N TYR A 89 -21.48 -3.61 -12.55
CA TYR A 89 -22.52 -2.65 -12.14
C TYR A 89 -22.61 -1.40 -13.04
N GLY A 90 -21.76 -1.30 -14.08
CA GLY A 90 -21.82 -0.24 -15.08
C GLY A 90 -21.18 1.08 -14.66
N LYS A 91 -20.55 1.15 -13.48
CA LYS A 91 -19.87 2.35 -12.99
C LYS A 91 -18.37 2.29 -13.17
N LYS A 92 -17.80 3.41 -13.60
CA LYS A 92 -16.36 3.59 -13.82
C LYS A 92 -15.67 4.12 -12.56
N PHE A 93 -14.55 3.50 -12.21
CA PHE A 93 -13.70 3.87 -11.08
C PHE A 93 -12.23 3.92 -11.48
N TYR A 94 -11.45 4.64 -10.68
CA TYR A 94 -10.04 4.89 -10.90
C TYR A 94 -9.24 4.46 -9.68
N VAL A 95 -8.08 3.87 -9.93
CA VAL A 95 -7.10 3.51 -8.91
C VAL A 95 -5.77 4.13 -9.30
N LYS A 96 -5.22 4.94 -8.40
CA LYS A 96 -3.87 5.49 -8.53
C LYS A 96 -2.90 4.61 -7.74
N ILE A 97 -1.81 4.22 -8.39
CA ILE A 97 -0.67 3.55 -7.77
C ILE A 97 0.49 4.54 -7.86
N ASP A 98 1.11 4.82 -6.73
CA ASP A 98 2.21 5.79 -6.67
C ASP A 98 3.32 5.29 -5.76
N ARG A 99 4.56 5.41 -6.21
CA ARG A 99 5.75 5.15 -5.38
C ARG A 99 6.44 6.46 -5.05
N GLU A 100 5.92 7.10 -4.02
CA GLU A 100 6.46 8.36 -3.52
C GLU A 100 7.89 8.22 -2.97
N LYS A 101 8.52 9.37 -2.67
CA LYS A 101 9.81 9.42 -1.99
C LYS A 101 9.77 8.67 -0.66
N ALA A 102 10.90 8.07 -0.29
CA ALA A 102 11.03 7.36 0.98
C ALA A 102 10.71 8.28 2.17
N ASP A 103 10.12 7.71 3.23
CA ASP A 103 9.81 8.47 4.44
C ASP A 103 11.08 9.01 5.10
N LEU A 104 10.95 10.18 5.72
CA LEU A 104 12.01 10.76 6.51
C LEU A 104 12.14 10.04 7.86
N THR A 105 13.37 9.71 8.24
CA THR A 105 13.67 9.22 9.60
C THR A 105 13.43 10.31 10.65
N LYS A 106 13.45 9.93 11.93
CA LYS A 106 13.31 10.90 13.02
C LYS A 106 14.46 11.92 13.01
N GLU A 107 15.66 11.46 12.72
CA GLU A 107 16.88 12.25 12.63
C GLU A 107 16.81 13.21 11.44
N GLU A 108 16.32 12.75 10.29
CA GLU A 108 16.10 13.58 9.10
C GLU A 108 15.06 14.68 9.36
N LYS A 109 13.94 14.34 10.00
CA LYS A 109 12.94 15.34 10.43
C LYS A 109 13.54 16.36 11.39
N GLN A 110 14.36 15.92 12.34
CA GLN A 110 15.04 16.80 13.29
C GLN A 110 16.06 17.70 12.58
N ALA A 111 16.81 17.19 11.61
CA ALA A 111 17.76 17.97 10.83
C ALA A 111 17.06 19.09 10.03
N LEU A 112 15.87 18.84 9.47
CA LEU A 112 15.04 19.87 8.83
C LEU A 112 14.59 20.96 9.82
N VAL A 113 14.24 20.57 11.05
CA VAL A 113 13.89 21.51 12.12
C VAL A 113 15.12 22.33 12.55
N ASN A 114 16.28 21.67 12.70
CA ASN A 114 17.54 22.31 13.07
C ASN A 114 17.97 23.32 11.99
N PHE A 115 17.89 22.95 10.72
CA PHE A 115 18.16 23.88 9.61
C PHE A 115 17.32 25.16 9.75
N LYS A 116 16.00 25.03 9.96
CA LYS A 116 15.11 26.20 10.16
C LYS A 116 15.45 27.00 11.40
N SER A 117 15.79 26.35 12.52
CA SER A 117 16.07 27.06 13.78
C SER A 117 17.41 27.79 13.78
N LEU A 118 18.41 27.26 13.06
CA LEU A 118 19.76 27.83 12.98
C LEU A 118 19.85 29.15 12.18
N HIS A 119 18.81 29.50 11.43
CA HIS A 119 18.71 30.78 10.73
C HIS A 119 18.69 31.98 11.68
N ARG A 120 18.34 31.78 12.95
CA ARG A 120 18.26 32.84 13.94
C ARG A 120 19.09 32.50 15.17
N TYR A 121 19.87 33.46 15.67
CA TYR A 121 20.68 33.27 16.88
C TYR A 121 20.68 34.49 17.78
N SER A 122 20.88 34.28 19.08
CA SER A 122 20.99 35.36 20.06
C SER A 122 22.33 36.07 19.91
N ILE A 123 22.30 37.40 19.89
CA ILE A 123 23.49 38.27 19.92
C ILE A 123 23.65 38.97 21.29
N GLY A 124 22.87 38.55 22.30
CA GLY A 124 22.83 39.17 23.64
C GLY A 124 21.75 40.26 23.77
N ASN A 125 21.44 40.64 25.02
CA ASN A 125 20.46 41.70 25.35
C ASN A 125 19.09 41.56 24.68
N GLY A 126 18.60 40.33 24.51
CA GLY A 126 17.30 40.05 23.87
C GLY A 126 17.25 40.29 22.36
N SER A 127 18.39 40.59 21.73
CA SER A 127 18.51 40.83 20.29
C SER A 127 18.91 39.56 19.54
N TYR A 128 18.48 39.46 18.28
CA TYR A 128 18.73 38.30 17.44
C TYR A 128 19.40 38.70 16.12
N GLY A 129 20.41 37.94 15.71
CA GLY A 129 20.99 37.97 14.37
C GLY A 129 20.37 36.90 13.47
N THR A 130 20.61 37.03 12.17
CA THR A 130 20.18 36.09 11.12
C THR A 130 21.38 35.45 10.43
N ARG A 131 21.22 34.22 9.95
CA ARG A 131 22.16 33.52 9.07
C ARG A 131 21.52 33.26 7.72
N THR A 132 22.35 33.21 6.69
CA THR A 132 21.94 32.72 5.36
C THR A 132 21.94 31.19 5.31
N ASP A 133 21.33 30.60 4.29
CA ASP A 133 21.32 29.15 4.07
C ASP A 133 22.76 28.60 4.06
N ALA A 134 23.68 29.23 3.31
CA ALA A 134 25.08 28.82 3.24
C ALA A 134 25.74 28.76 4.64
N GLN A 135 25.52 29.80 5.46
CA GLN A 135 26.07 29.85 6.81
C GLN A 135 25.46 28.79 7.73
N VAL A 136 24.15 28.53 7.59
CA VAL A 136 23.49 27.47 8.37
C VAL A 136 24.04 26.10 7.99
N LEU A 137 24.22 25.82 6.70
CA LEU A 137 24.77 24.56 6.24
C LEU A 137 26.23 24.35 6.69
N GLU A 138 27.06 25.40 6.67
CA GLU A 138 28.43 25.35 7.23
C GLU A 138 28.44 25.05 8.73
N VAL A 139 27.48 25.60 9.49
CA VAL A 139 27.29 25.28 10.90
C VAL A 139 26.86 23.83 11.07
N MET A 140 25.90 23.34 10.29
CA MET A 140 25.48 21.95 10.37
C MET A 140 26.61 20.98 10.01
N ALA A 141 27.51 21.38 9.09
CA ALA A 141 28.68 20.60 8.68
C ALA A 141 29.86 20.72 9.65
N GLY A 142 29.84 21.67 10.58
CA GLY A 142 30.92 21.91 11.53
C GLY A 142 32.18 22.52 10.90
N VAL A 143 32.05 23.15 9.74
CA VAL A 143 33.15 23.83 9.02
C VAL A 143 33.12 25.36 9.19
N SER A 144 32.14 25.87 9.95
CA SER A 144 32.08 27.28 10.31
C SER A 144 33.24 27.66 11.23
N GLU A 145 33.92 28.77 10.91
CA GLU A 145 34.96 29.36 11.76
C GLU A 145 34.39 30.16 12.93
N LYS A 146 33.09 30.51 12.88
CA LYS A 146 32.46 31.45 13.83
C LYS A 146 31.52 30.78 14.83
N TRP A 147 31.05 29.58 14.52
CA TRP A 147 29.97 28.93 15.28
C TRP A 147 30.24 27.45 15.43
N THR A 148 29.91 26.91 16.60
CA THR A 148 30.02 25.48 16.90
C THR A 148 29.12 24.66 15.99
N GLY A 149 29.67 23.58 15.44
CA GLY A 149 28.92 22.70 14.55
C GLY A 149 27.88 21.83 15.25
N THR A 150 26.85 21.42 14.52
CA THR A 150 25.85 20.45 15.02
C THR A 150 26.07 19.03 14.54
N GLY A 151 26.78 18.84 13.41
CA GLY A 151 27.04 17.52 12.82
C GLY A 151 25.87 16.95 12.02
N ASP A 152 24.81 17.74 11.78
CA ASP A 152 23.57 17.29 11.15
C ASP A 152 23.57 17.39 9.62
N TYR A 153 24.64 17.91 9.02
CA TYR A 153 24.67 18.23 7.58
C TYR A 153 24.32 17.03 6.69
N ASN A 154 25.01 15.89 6.85
CA ASN A 154 24.74 14.70 6.03
C ASN A 154 23.31 14.19 6.19
N THR A 155 22.75 14.27 7.40
CA THR A 155 21.36 13.92 7.70
C THR A 155 20.39 14.86 7.01
N TYR A 156 20.70 16.16 6.97
CA TYR A 156 19.92 17.15 6.22
C TYR A 156 19.99 16.92 4.70
N VAL A 157 21.19 16.67 4.16
CA VAL A 157 21.36 16.31 2.74
C VAL A 157 20.50 15.10 2.40
N SER A 158 20.59 14.02 3.17
CA SER A 158 19.80 12.79 2.99
C SER A 158 18.28 13.07 2.99
N ALA A 159 17.81 13.96 3.87
CA ALA A 159 16.39 14.35 3.91
C ALA A 159 15.95 15.09 2.63
N MET A 160 16.81 15.94 2.07
CA MET A 160 16.52 16.76 0.90
C MET A 160 16.66 15.99 -0.42
N THR A 161 17.50 14.95 -0.45
CA THR A 161 17.83 14.18 -1.66
C THR A 161 17.17 12.81 -1.73
N LYS A 162 16.12 12.56 -0.94
CA LYS A 162 15.38 11.28 -0.96
C LYS A 162 14.89 10.91 -2.37
N THR A 163 15.19 9.68 -2.74
CA THR A 163 14.67 8.97 -3.90
C THR A 163 13.35 8.27 -3.57
N ASN A 164 12.73 7.64 -4.58
CA ASN A 164 11.54 6.81 -4.41
C ASN A 164 11.72 5.75 -3.31
N SER A 165 10.61 5.40 -2.66
CA SER A 165 10.56 4.37 -1.65
C SER A 165 10.93 3.00 -2.23
N ILE A 166 11.65 2.21 -1.43
CA ILE A 166 12.06 0.84 -1.77
C ILE A 166 11.32 -0.23 -0.96
N ASN A 167 10.43 0.17 -0.05
CA ASN A 167 9.72 -0.76 0.83
C ASN A 167 8.20 -0.68 0.76
N ASN A 168 7.64 0.31 0.05
CA ASN A 168 6.20 0.47 -0.06
C ASN A 168 5.77 1.19 -1.36
N ILE A 169 4.50 1.00 -1.71
CA ILE A 169 3.75 1.82 -2.66
C ILE A 169 2.50 2.37 -1.97
N ARG A 170 1.90 3.40 -2.56
CA ARG A 170 0.64 3.98 -2.13
C ARG A 170 -0.42 3.73 -3.17
N LEU A 171 -1.59 3.35 -2.69
CA LEU A 171 -2.79 3.15 -3.50
C LEU A 171 -3.81 4.22 -3.10
N GLN A 172 -4.63 4.66 -4.05
CA GLN A 172 -5.74 5.58 -3.83
C GLN A 172 -6.89 5.29 -4.81
N ILE A 173 -8.13 5.55 -4.42
CA ILE A 173 -9.32 5.31 -5.26
C ILE A 173 -10.16 6.57 -5.45
N SER A 174 -10.78 6.71 -6.61
CA SER A 174 -11.74 7.78 -6.90
C SER A 174 -12.73 7.36 -7.99
N ASP A 175 -13.88 8.05 -8.06
CA ASP A 175 -14.83 7.96 -9.18
C ASP A 175 -14.51 8.98 -10.29
N LYS A 176 -13.55 9.89 -10.08
CA LYS A 176 -13.24 11.01 -10.98
C LYS A 176 -11.74 11.30 -11.08
N LEU A 177 -11.35 11.82 -12.24
CA LEU A 177 -10.02 12.38 -12.49
C LEU A 177 -10.05 13.90 -12.45
N ASN A 178 -8.89 14.51 -12.26
CA ASN A 178 -8.69 15.93 -12.49
C ASN A 178 -8.96 16.29 -13.97
N LYS A 179 -9.01 17.59 -14.28
CA LYS A 179 -9.30 18.07 -15.64
C LYS A 179 -8.31 17.55 -16.70
N ASP A 180 -7.06 17.35 -16.30
CA ASP A 180 -5.97 16.96 -17.20
C ASP A 180 -5.87 15.43 -17.38
N GLY A 181 -6.61 14.64 -16.60
CA GLY A 181 -6.55 13.18 -16.60
C GLY A 181 -5.23 12.61 -16.04
N THR A 182 -4.43 13.42 -15.35
CA THR A 182 -3.10 13.06 -14.84
C THR A 182 -3.09 12.73 -13.34
N ASP A 183 -4.19 13.00 -12.64
CA ASP A 183 -4.35 12.72 -11.22
C ASP A 183 -5.82 12.46 -10.87
N LEU A 184 -6.07 11.94 -9.67
CA LEU A 184 -7.42 11.81 -9.12
C LEU A 184 -8.02 13.20 -8.85
N ASN A 185 -9.35 13.31 -8.88
CA ASN A 185 -10.05 14.55 -8.53
C ASN A 185 -10.12 14.78 -7.00
N ILE A 186 -8.97 14.69 -6.33
CA ILE A 186 -8.78 14.84 -4.90
C ILE A 186 -7.62 15.82 -4.71
N THR A 187 -7.76 16.79 -3.81
CA THR A 187 -6.68 17.76 -3.56
C THR A 187 -5.42 17.08 -3.02
N LYS A 188 -4.23 17.59 -3.36
CA LYS A 188 -2.95 16.99 -2.93
C LYS A 188 -2.79 16.91 -1.40
N ASP A 189 -3.32 17.90 -0.67
CA ASP A 189 -3.30 17.88 0.80
C ASP A 189 -4.12 16.70 1.36
N VAL A 190 -5.28 16.42 0.77
CA VAL A 190 -6.10 15.26 1.14
C VAL A 190 -5.42 13.97 0.70
N GLN A 191 -4.90 13.90 -0.53
CA GLN A 191 -4.15 12.72 -1.01
C GLN A 191 -2.97 12.36 -0.09
N GLY A 192 -2.23 13.34 0.42
CA GLY A 192 -1.12 13.11 1.35
C GLY A 192 -1.54 12.56 2.71
N LYS A 193 -2.80 12.78 3.12
CA LYS A 193 -3.39 12.30 4.38
C LYS A 193 -4.17 10.99 4.20
N TYR A 194 -4.69 10.79 3.00
CA TYR A 194 -5.57 9.71 2.59
C TYR A 194 -4.85 8.86 1.54
N ASN A 195 -3.90 8.06 1.99
CA ASN A 195 -3.20 7.11 1.14
C ASN A 195 -3.18 5.74 1.81
N TYR A 196 -3.31 4.71 0.99
CA TYR A 196 -3.32 3.33 1.45
C TYR A 196 -1.96 2.74 1.15
N ARG A 197 -1.12 2.76 2.16
CA ARG A 197 0.23 2.22 2.07
C ARG A 197 0.17 0.70 1.97
N LEU A 198 0.87 0.16 0.98
CA LEU A 198 1.11 -1.27 0.82
C LEU A 198 2.61 -1.51 0.92
N ALA A 199 3.05 -2.07 2.04
CA ALA A 199 4.47 -2.24 2.35
C ALA A 199 4.92 -3.70 2.26
N TRP A 200 6.16 -3.97 1.86
CA TRP A 200 6.73 -5.32 1.80
C TRP A 200 8.03 -5.46 2.62
N TYR A 201 8.53 -4.36 3.18
CA TYR A 201 9.57 -4.35 4.22
C TYR A 201 9.30 -3.27 5.29
N ARG A 202 9.76 -3.50 6.53
CA ARG A 202 9.69 -2.48 7.60
C ARG A 202 10.80 -1.44 7.51
N LYS A 203 12.06 -1.90 7.49
CA LYS A 203 13.26 -1.07 7.48
C LYS A 203 14.35 -1.73 6.65
N LEU A 204 14.63 -1.19 5.48
CA LEU A 204 15.76 -1.64 4.67
C LEU A 204 17.04 -0.92 5.09
N GLN A 205 18.15 -1.66 5.06
CA GLN A 205 19.47 -1.08 5.31
C GLN A 205 19.89 -0.19 4.14
N PRO A 206 20.72 0.86 4.37
CA PRO A 206 21.11 1.80 3.31
C PRO A 206 21.82 1.16 2.11
N GLU A 207 22.48 0.02 2.31
CA GLU A 207 23.18 -0.75 1.30
C GLU A 207 22.21 -1.45 0.32
N ILE A 208 21.00 -1.75 0.79
CA ILE A 208 19.96 -2.39 -0.02
C ILE A 208 19.30 -1.34 -0.89
N LYS A 209 19.29 -1.59 -2.20
CA LYS A 209 18.72 -0.69 -3.21
C LYS A 209 17.51 -1.32 -3.89
N ASP A 210 17.09 -0.72 -4.99
CA ASP A 210 15.90 -1.06 -5.77
C ASP A 210 16.00 -2.35 -6.61
N TRP A 211 17.16 -3.04 -6.58
CA TRP A 211 17.37 -4.34 -7.21
C TRP A 211 16.79 -5.52 -6.43
N LEU A 212 16.41 -5.30 -5.17
CA LEU A 212 15.86 -6.33 -4.30
C LEU A 212 14.57 -6.92 -4.90
N PRO A 213 14.38 -8.26 -4.88
CA PRO A 213 13.19 -8.85 -5.44
C PRO A 213 12.00 -8.75 -4.48
N VAL A 214 10.82 -8.60 -5.08
CA VAL A 214 9.50 -8.64 -4.44
C VAL A 214 8.70 -9.69 -5.16
N GLN A 215 8.09 -10.59 -4.39
CA GLN A 215 7.17 -11.59 -4.90
C GLN A 215 5.75 -11.03 -4.87
N TYR A 216 4.97 -11.37 -5.88
CA TYR A 216 3.58 -10.94 -5.98
C TYR A 216 2.69 -12.12 -6.37
N TRP A 217 1.46 -12.07 -5.86
CA TRP A 217 0.34 -12.91 -6.27
C TRP A 217 -0.83 -12.00 -6.52
N ILE A 218 -1.44 -12.10 -7.70
CA ILE A 218 -2.55 -11.24 -8.08
C ILE A 218 -3.69 -12.06 -8.65
N ASN A 219 -4.91 -11.78 -8.17
CA ASN A 219 -6.16 -12.28 -8.72
C ASN A 219 -6.97 -11.08 -9.22
N ILE A 220 -7.40 -11.13 -10.48
CA ILE A 220 -8.08 -10.03 -11.16
C ILE A 220 -9.39 -10.50 -11.74
N THR A 221 -10.44 -9.72 -11.51
CA THR A 221 -11.72 -9.80 -12.20
C THR A 221 -12.03 -8.43 -12.80
N LYS A 222 -13.14 -8.34 -13.56
CA LYS A 222 -13.65 -7.05 -14.01
C LYS A 222 -14.00 -6.10 -12.85
N ASP A 223 -14.32 -6.68 -11.69
CA ASP A 223 -14.85 -5.96 -10.53
C ASP A 223 -13.84 -5.75 -9.42
N SER A 224 -12.80 -6.58 -9.33
CA SER A 224 -11.89 -6.59 -8.18
C SER A 224 -10.47 -7.07 -8.51
N ILE A 225 -9.52 -6.58 -7.73
CA ILE A 225 -8.13 -7.02 -7.67
C ILE A 225 -7.84 -7.44 -6.23
N ASN A 226 -7.34 -8.66 -6.05
CA ASN A 226 -6.70 -9.11 -4.82
C ASN A 226 -5.20 -9.21 -5.09
N LEU A 227 -4.39 -8.50 -4.31
CA LEU A 227 -2.94 -8.44 -4.47
C LEU A 227 -2.27 -8.84 -3.15
N VAL A 228 -1.33 -9.77 -3.21
CA VAL A 228 -0.41 -10.05 -2.12
C VAL A 228 1.00 -9.70 -2.59
N LEU A 229 1.71 -8.90 -1.79
CA LEU A 229 3.13 -8.60 -1.98
C LEU A 229 3.92 -9.19 -0.83
N ARG A 230 5.07 -9.79 -1.14
CA ARG A 230 6.01 -10.30 -0.15
C ARG A 230 7.44 -9.85 -0.48
N GLY A 231 8.10 -9.24 0.50
CA GLY A 231 9.53 -8.99 0.41
C GLY A 231 10.32 -10.30 0.39
N ASP A 232 11.40 -10.37 -0.38
CA ASP A 232 12.35 -11.48 -0.31
C ASP A 232 12.92 -11.65 1.12
N PRO A 233 12.73 -12.81 1.77
CA PRO A 233 13.29 -13.12 3.08
C PRO A 233 14.84 -13.15 3.10
N SER A 234 15.50 -13.33 1.95
CA SER A 234 16.97 -13.47 1.87
C SER A 234 17.74 -12.23 2.33
N ALA A 235 17.12 -11.06 2.21
CA ALA A 235 17.69 -9.78 2.65
C ALA A 235 17.37 -9.45 4.11
N ASP A 236 16.63 -10.32 4.80
CA ASP A 236 16.30 -10.14 6.20
C ASP A 236 17.40 -10.70 7.11
N MET A 237 17.64 -10.04 8.24
CA MET A 237 18.59 -10.47 9.25
C MET A 237 17.88 -10.73 10.57
N HIS A 238 18.41 -11.68 11.34
CA HIS A 238 17.86 -12.04 12.64
C HIS A 238 17.54 -10.78 13.48
N PRO A 239 16.30 -10.59 13.96
CA PRO A 239 15.26 -11.59 14.23
C PRO A 239 14.31 -11.98 13.08
N TYR A 240 14.58 -11.59 11.82
CA TYR A 240 13.75 -11.91 10.65
C TYR A 240 12.32 -11.34 10.71
N GLU A 241 12.22 -10.08 11.17
CA GLU A 241 10.94 -9.36 11.25
C GLU A 241 10.81 -8.25 10.20
N ASN A 242 11.76 -8.17 9.26
CA ASN A 242 11.83 -7.07 8.32
C ASN A 242 10.97 -7.32 7.08
N TYR A 243 11.02 -8.52 6.50
CA TYR A 243 10.21 -8.83 5.32
C TYR A 243 8.73 -8.96 5.72
N LEU A 244 7.86 -8.37 4.92
CA LEU A 244 6.42 -8.36 5.16
C LEU A 244 5.70 -9.09 4.03
N THR A 245 4.70 -9.88 4.40
CA THR A 245 3.63 -10.33 3.53
C THR A 245 2.45 -9.38 3.77
N SER A 246 2.07 -8.68 2.72
CA SER A 246 1.02 -7.65 2.75
C SER A 246 -0.03 -7.93 1.72
N TYR A 247 -1.26 -7.58 2.06
CA TYR A 247 -2.42 -7.79 1.22
C TYR A 247 -3.09 -6.45 0.87
N ALA A 248 -3.60 -6.37 -0.36
CA ALA A 248 -4.49 -5.34 -0.81
C ALA A 248 -5.71 -5.92 -1.53
N TYR A 249 -6.88 -5.39 -1.23
CA TYR A 249 -8.11 -5.59 -2.00
C TYR A 249 -8.47 -4.27 -2.65
N ILE A 250 -8.85 -4.28 -3.92
CA ILE A 250 -9.34 -3.09 -4.62
C ILE A 250 -10.48 -3.51 -5.53
N GLY A 251 -11.70 -3.05 -5.29
CA GLY A 251 -12.82 -3.50 -6.13
C GLY A 251 -14.21 -3.22 -5.59
N ALA A 252 -15.18 -3.60 -6.41
CA ALA A 252 -16.57 -3.69 -6.04
C ALA A 252 -16.87 -4.97 -5.28
N LEU A 253 -17.85 -4.90 -4.38
CA LEU A 253 -18.28 -6.05 -3.59
C LEU A 253 -19.37 -6.82 -4.33
N LYS A 254 -19.48 -8.12 -4.04
CA LYS A 254 -20.61 -8.95 -4.45
C LYS A 254 -21.81 -8.65 -3.52
N PRO A 255 -23.05 -8.52 -4.02
CA PRO A 255 -24.22 -8.40 -3.17
C PRO A 255 -24.40 -9.65 -2.29
N ILE A 256 -25.08 -9.47 -1.16
CA ILE A 256 -25.31 -10.53 -0.16
C ILE A 256 -26.43 -11.46 -0.59
N GLU A 257 -27.48 -10.89 -1.20
CA GLU A 257 -28.60 -11.59 -1.79
C GLU A 257 -28.82 -11.06 -3.20
N ASP A 258 -29.24 -11.92 -4.12
CA ASP A 258 -29.54 -11.54 -5.52
C ASP A 258 -30.71 -10.53 -5.61
N SER A 259 -31.53 -10.42 -4.56
CA SER A 259 -32.66 -9.49 -4.44
C SER A 259 -32.35 -8.18 -3.69
N ALA A 260 -31.16 -8.05 -3.10
CA ALA A 260 -30.81 -6.84 -2.38
C ALA A 260 -30.54 -5.68 -3.34
N THR A 261 -30.99 -4.47 -3.03
CA THR A 261 -30.67 -3.27 -3.81
C THR A 261 -29.16 -3.12 -3.90
N THR A 262 -28.60 -3.34 -5.09
CA THR A 262 -27.18 -3.16 -5.35
C THR A 262 -26.88 -1.66 -5.30
N ASP A 263 -25.92 -1.26 -4.47
CA ASP A 263 -25.42 0.12 -4.54
C ASP A 263 -24.50 0.23 -5.75
N ASP A 264 -25.07 0.53 -6.91
CA ASP A 264 -24.31 0.58 -8.16
C ASP A 264 -23.44 1.85 -8.28
N GLN A 265 -23.62 2.82 -7.37
CA GLN A 265 -22.96 4.12 -7.45
C GLN A 265 -21.63 4.16 -6.68
N TYR A 266 -21.62 3.61 -5.46
CA TYR A 266 -20.51 3.75 -4.52
C TYR A 266 -19.90 2.42 -4.07
N ASN A 267 -20.34 1.29 -4.63
CA ASN A 267 -19.79 -0.04 -4.36
C ASN A 267 -18.42 -0.26 -5.00
N PHE A 268 -17.43 0.48 -4.55
CA PHE A 268 -16.02 0.27 -4.86
C PHE A 268 -15.20 0.68 -3.65
N GLY A 269 -14.27 -0.17 -3.24
CA GLY A 269 -13.48 0.06 -2.05
C GLY A 269 -12.09 -0.54 -2.09
N ILE A 270 -11.34 -0.27 -1.04
CA ILE A 270 -9.94 -0.63 -0.95
C ILE A 270 -9.53 -0.90 0.50
N THR A 271 -8.69 -1.89 0.69
CA THR A 271 -7.93 -2.08 1.92
C THR A 271 -6.51 -2.51 1.58
N THR A 272 -5.53 -2.10 2.38
CA THR A 272 -4.11 -2.45 2.21
C THR A 272 -3.48 -2.87 3.55
N SER A 273 -2.23 -3.31 3.51
CA SER A 273 -1.46 -3.66 4.71
C SER A 273 -0.18 -2.83 4.79
N SER A 274 0.11 -2.29 5.97
CA SER A 274 1.15 -1.29 6.20
C SER A 274 2.14 -1.71 7.30
N ASP A 275 3.38 -1.29 7.14
CA ASP A 275 4.47 -1.35 8.14
C ASP A 275 4.34 -0.27 9.23
N ILE A 276 3.69 0.85 8.91
CA ILE A 276 3.48 1.98 9.82
C ILE A 276 2.00 2.16 10.15
N GLU A 277 1.72 2.76 11.32
CA GLU A 277 0.37 3.07 11.75
C GLU A 277 -0.29 4.05 10.76
N PRO A 278 -1.55 3.80 10.35
CA PRO A 278 -2.24 4.72 9.45
C PRO A 278 -2.49 6.08 10.09
N ASN A 279 -2.57 7.11 9.25
CA ASN A 279 -2.95 8.44 9.68
C ASN A 279 -4.47 8.55 9.85
N TYR A 280 -4.94 8.85 11.06
CA TYR A 280 -6.36 9.10 11.35
C TYR A 280 -6.76 10.52 10.96
N ALA A 281 -6.74 10.79 9.65
CA ALA A 281 -7.17 12.07 9.10
C ALA A 281 -8.69 12.21 9.16
N LYS A 282 -9.20 13.45 9.30
CA LYS A 282 -10.65 13.76 9.29
C LYS A 282 -11.08 14.49 8.01
N ALA A 283 -10.48 14.13 6.87
CA ALA A 283 -10.66 14.85 5.61
C ALA A 283 -12.11 14.85 5.11
N TYR A 284 -12.86 13.78 5.41
CA TYR A 284 -14.25 13.57 4.99
C TYR A 284 -15.18 13.39 6.20
N GLY A 285 -14.84 14.01 7.33
CA GLY A 285 -15.56 13.92 8.60
C GLY A 285 -14.85 13.07 9.65
N GLU A 286 -15.47 12.93 10.82
CA GLU A 286 -14.87 12.26 11.99
C GLU A 286 -14.57 10.78 11.77
N ARG A 287 -15.31 10.14 10.85
CA ARG A 287 -15.17 8.73 10.49
C ARG A 287 -14.59 8.59 9.08
N THR A 288 -13.53 9.32 8.76
CA THR A 288 -12.81 9.06 7.51
C THR A 288 -12.03 7.75 7.66
N ALA A 289 -12.17 6.85 6.70
CA ALA A 289 -11.50 5.56 6.69
C ALA A 289 -9.98 5.70 6.55
N THR A 290 -9.25 4.75 7.12
CA THR A 290 -7.80 4.64 6.91
C THR A 290 -7.45 3.83 5.67
N GLY A 291 -8.32 2.90 5.26
CA GLY A 291 -8.07 1.89 4.22
C GLY A 291 -6.90 0.96 4.53
N VAL A 292 -6.41 0.92 5.77
CA VAL A 292 -5.35 0.01 6.24
C VAL A 292 -5.90 -0.90 7.32
N THR A 293 -6.46 -0.33 8.39
CA THR A 293 -7.07 -1.08 9.51
C THR A 293 -8.58 -1.25 9.34
N ASP A 294 -9.11 -0.78 8.22
CA ASP A 294 -10.49 -0.87 7.78
C ASP A 294 -10.53 -1.02 6.25
N VAL A 295 -11.72 -1.25 5.70
CA VAL A 295 -11.95 -1.18 4.25
C VAL A 295 -12.58 0.17 3.92
N CYS A 296 -11.90 0.97 3.13
CA CYS A 296 -12.43 2.25 2.69
C CYS A 296 -13.29 2.08 1.45
N MET A 297 -14.58 2.43 1.54
CA MET A 297 -15.48 2.49 0.38
C MET A 297 -15.58 3.92 -0.15
N LEU A 298 -15.79 4.11 -1.45
CA LEU A 298 -15.93 5.45 -2.06
C LEU A 298 -16.98 6.31 -1.36
N ALA A 299 -18.12 5.71 -1.03
CA ALA A 299 -19.09 6.28 -0.09
C ALA A 299 -19.92 5.17 0.55
N ASN A 300 -20.62 5.51 1.61
CA ASN A 300 -21.67 4.65 2.19
C ASN A 300 -23.00 4.80 1.42
N LYS A 301 -24.04 4.03 1.78
CA LYS A 301 -25.37 4.05 1.12
C LYS A 301 -26.05 5.43 1.15
N ILE A 302 -25.72 6.28 2.12
CA ILE A 302 -26.26 7.64 2.24
C ILE A 302 -25.42 8.68 1.50
N GLY A 303 -24.32 8.28 0.85
CA GLY A 303 -23.46 9.15 0.04
C GLY A 303 -22.37 9.90 0.82
N MET A 304 -22.12 9.56 2.10
CA MET A 304 -20.95 10.10 2.81
C MET A 304 -19.68 9.45 2.25
N PRO A 305 -18.71 10.26 1.78
CA PRO A 305 -17.56 9.73 1.08
C PRO A 305 -16.56 9.08 2.05
N TYR A 306 -15.89 8.03 1.57
CA TYR A 306 -14.67 7.50 2.17
C TYR A 306 -14.79 7.06 3.64
N GLN A 307 -15.90 6.38 3.96
CA GLN A 307 -16.21 5.89 5.32
C GLN A 307 -15.67 4.47 5.56
N PRO A 308 -15.26 4.13 6.80
CA PRO A 308 -14.66 2.84 7.14
C PRO A 308 -15.72 1.75 7.18
N HIS A 309 -15.46 0.65 6.51
CA HIS A 309 -16.25 -0.59 6.60
C HIS A 309 -15.40 -1.67 7.27
N TYR A 310 -16.04 -2.51 8.07
CA TYR A 310 -15.37 -3.50 8.90
C TYR A 310 -15.63 -4.92 8.39
N PRO A 311 -14.62 -5.80 8.45
CA PRO A 311 -14.80 -7.19 8.04
C PRO A 311 -15.65 -7.95 9.06
N ALA A 312 -16.62 -8.71 8.55
CA ALA A 312 -17.40 -9.69 9.28
C ALA A 312 -17.28 -11.04 8.57
N PHE A 313 -16.81 -12.04 9.30
CA PHE A 313 -16.64 -13.40 8.80
C PHE A 313 -16.78 -14.39 9.96
N TYR A 314 -17.01 -15.65 9.62
CA TYR A 314 -17.04 -16.70 10.63
C TYR A 314 -15.64 -16.92 11.21
N ALA A 315 -15.50 -16.72 12.52
CA ALA A 315 -14.27 -16.98 13.25
C ALA A 315 -14.52 -17.92 14.43
N THR A 316 -13.65 -18.90 14.59
CA THR A 316 -13.51 -19.69 15.82
C THR A 316 -12.86 -18.86 16.92
N ASN A 317 -13.08 -19.27 18.18
CA ASN A 317 -12.51 -18.59 19.34
C ASN A 317 -10.97 -18.60 19.25
N PRO A 318 -10.30 -17.44 19.38
CA PRO A 318 -8.83 -17.33 19.29
C PRO A 318 -8.08 -18.17 20.34
N PHE A 319 -8.69 -18.42 21.51
CA PHE A 319 -8.08 -19.17 22.61
C PHE A 319 -8.46 -20.65 22.63
N MET A 320 -9.20 -21.12 21.63
CA MET A 320 -9.49 -22.55 21.46
C MET A 320 -8.19 -23.30 21.16
N ASP A 321 -7.95 -24.41 21.84
CA ASP A 321 -6.82 -25.28 21.53
C ASP A 321 -7.02 -25.92 20.15
N LYS A 322 -6.07 -25.67 19.24
CA LYS A 322 -6.15 -26.10 17.84
C LYS A 322 -5.32 -27.37 17.69
N CYS A 323 -5.94 -28.49 18.01
CA CYS A 323 -5.33 -29.80 17.89
C CYS A 323 -5.31 -30.27 16.42
N ASN A 324 -4.18 -30.86 16.00
CA ASN A 324 -3.86 -31.42 14.67
C ASN A 324 -3.51 -30.42 13.56
N VAL A 325 -2.24 -30.46 13.14
CA VAL A 325 -1.72 -29.82 11.92
C VAL A 325 -2.06 -30.65 10.67
N GLU A 326 -2.12 -31.98 10.77
CA GLU A 326 -2.30 -32.87 9.61
C GLU A 326 -3.76 -33.29 9.33
N GLY A 327 -4.68 -32.78 10.17
CA GLY A 327 -6.05 -33.27 10.24
C GLY A 327 -6.17 -34.65 10.88
N SER A 328 -7.40 -35.07 11.11
CA SER A 328 -7.81 -36.33 11.75
C SER A 328 -8.92 -36.97 10.92
N ARG A 329 -9.12 -38.30 11.07
CA ARG A 329 -10.27 -38.99 10.47
C ARG A 329 -11.62 -38.36 10.83
N TRP A 330 -11.69 -37.67 11.97
CA TRP A 330 -12.91 -37.04 12.48
C TRP A 330 -13.15 -35.64 11.93
N ASN A 331 -12.09 -34.90 11.58
CA ASN A 331 -12.22 -33.56 10.98
C ASN A 331 -12.06 -33.60 9.45
N HIS A 332 -11.72 -34.76 8.87
CA HIS A 332 -11.53 -34.98 7.44
C HIS A 332 -10.56 -33.99 6.77
N LYS A 333 -9.56 -33.49 7.51
CA LYS A 333 -8.63 -32.43 7.06
C LYS A 333 -9.36 -31.14 6.62
N LYS A 334 -10.55 -30.88 7.18
CA LYS A 334 -11.30 -29.66 6.92
C LYS A 334 -10.71 -28.51 7.72
N HIS A 335 -10.47 -27.41 7.05
CA HIS A 335 -10.10 -26.14 7.64
C HIS A 335 -11.21 -25.13 7.35
N GLN A 336 -11.54 -24.31 8.34
CA GLN A 336 -12.63 -23.36 8.21
C GLN A 336 -12.12 -22.07 7.55
N PHE A 337 -12.64 -21.79 6.36
CA PHE A 337 -12.48 -20.52 5.65
C PHE A 337 -13.87 -19.98 5.32
N SER A 338 -14.05 -18.67 5.48
CA SER A 338 -15.30 -17.95 5.32
C SER A 338 -15.14 -16.82 4.32
N ASP A 339 -16.22 -16.53 3.59
CA ASP A 339 -16.36 -15.25 2.88
C ASP A 339 -16.18 -14.09 3.86
N ILE A 340 -15.66 -12.97 3.36
CA ILE A 340 -15.53 -11.72 4.11
C ILE A 340 -16.66 -10.79 3.70
N THR A 341 -17.60 -10.55 4.61
CA THR A 341 -18.68 -9.58 4.44
C THR A 341 -18.23 -8.25 5.02
N LEU A 342 -18.49 -7.14 4.32
CA LEU A 342 -18.20 -5.81 4.83
C LEU A 342 -19.45 -5.22 5.48
N VAL A 343 -19.25 -4.66 6.68
CA VAL A 343 -20.32 -4.11 7.50
C VAL A 343 -19.98 -2.66 7.86
N HIS A 344 -20.97 -1.78 7.76
CA HIS A 344 -20.89 -0.40 8.22
C HIS A 344 -22.00 -0.13 9.24
N PRO A 345 -21.77 0.64 10.32
CA PRO A 345 -22.79 0.87 11.36
C PRO A 345 -24.11 1.46 10.85
N VAL A 346 -24.10 2.17 9.72
CA VAL A 346 -25.31 2.75 9.10
C VAL A 346 -25.87 1.85 7.99
N ASP A 347 -24.99 1.22 7.21
CA ASP A 347 -25.41 0.46 6.01
C ASP A 347 -25.77 -0.99 6.34
N MET A 348 -25.43 -1.40 7.56
CA MET A 348 -25.31 -2.79 7.99
C MET A 348 -24.43 -3.56 7.01
N GLU A 349 -24.90 -4.71 6.54
CA GLU A 349 -24.16 -5.53 5.62
C GLU A 349 -24.19 -4.90 4.21
N ARG A 350 -22.99 -4.65 3.67
CA ARG A 350 -22.77 -3.94 2.42
C ARG A 350 -22.62 -4.88 1.24
N GLY A 351 -21.85 -5.95 1.41
CA GLY A 351 -21.45 -6.86 0.35
C GLY A 351 -20.32 -7.79 0.78
N LYS A 352 -20.04 -8.80 -0.02
CA LYS A 352 -18.94 -9.75 0.16
C LYS A 352 -17.76 -9.38 -0.72
N MET A 353 -16.54 -9.50 -0.19
CA MET A 353 -15.33 -9.37 -1.00
C MET A 353 -15.25 -10.52 -2.02
N ILE A 354 -14.76 -10.22 -3.23
CA ILE A 354 -14.74 -11.17 -4.35
C ILE A 354 -13.42 -11.94 -4.36
N ASN A 355 -13.49 -13.26 -4.55
CA ASN A 355 -12.34 -14.16 -4.72
C ASN A 355 -11.35 -14.16 -3.54
N VAL A 356 -11.86 -13.91 -2.32
CA VAL A 356 -11.04 -13.92 -1.11
C VAL A 356 -11.81 -14.53 0.06
N LEU A 357 -11.10 -15.32 0.85
CA LEU A 357 -11.60 -15.95 2.07
C LEU A 357 -10.71 -15.56 3.25
N ALA A 358 -11.33 -15.45 4.43
CA ALA A 358 -10.61 -15.37 5.71
C ALA A 358 -10.72 -16.71 6.44
N GLY A 359 -9.62 -17.17 7.04
CA GLY A 359 -9.62 -18.42 7.78
C GLY A 359 -8.50 -18.48 8.79
N ASP A 360 -8.46 -19.57 9.54
CA ASP A 360 -7.49 -19.74 10.60
C ASP A 360 -6.06 -19.86 10.06
N ALA A 361 -5.11 -19.10 10.63
CA ALA A 361 -3.71 -19.21 10.25
C ALA A 361 -3.05 -20.50 10.75
N SER A 362 -3.63 -21.22 11.71
CA SER A 362 -3.06 -22.45 12.24
C SER A 362 -3.15 -23.63 11.26
N SER A 363 -2.34 -24.65 11.52
CA SER A 363 -2.49 -26.00 10.93
C SER A 363 -2.33 -26.13 9.41
N ILE A 364 -2.01 -25.06 8.69
CA ILE A 364 -1.73 -25.07 7.24
C ILE A 364 -0.49 -24.21 7.00
N TYR A 365 0.41 -24.60 6.11
CA TYR A 365 1.59 -23.79 5.81
C TYR A 365 1.22 -22.53 5.00
N ASP A 366 2.08 -21.52 5.08
CA ASP A 366 1.94 -20.34 4.23
C ASP A 366 2.13 -20.75 2.75
N MET A 367 1.39 -20.13 1.84
CA MET A 367 1.35 -20.43 0.39
C MET A 367 0.74 -21.78 -0.01
N ASP A 368 0.23 -22.58 0.94
CA ASP A 368 -0.47 -23.80 0.59
C ASP A 368 -1.74 -23.50 -0.21
N LYS A 369 -2.06 -24.40 -1.14
CA LYS A 369 -3.31 -24.37 -1.89
C LYS A 369 -4.40 -25.13 -1.15
N LEU A 370 -5.58 -24.53 -1.13
CA LEU A 370 -6.78 -25.01 -0.49
C LEU A 370 -7.82 -25.36 -1.55
N ALA A 371 -8.40 -26.55 -1.45
CA ALA A 371 -9.57 -26.93 -2.24
C ALA A 371 -10.84 -26.61 -1.46
N TYR A 372 -11.57 -25.60 -1.91
CA TYR A 372 -12.87 -25.20 -1.38
C TYR A 372 -13.97 -26.02 -2.04
N LYS A 373 -14.92 -26.55 -1.24
CA LYS A 373 -15.99 -27.45 -1.70
C LYS A 373 -15.49 -28.59 -2.60
N LYS A 374 -14.41 -29.25 -2.16
CA LYS A 374 -13.77 -30.35 -2.87
C LYS A 374 -14.78 -31.42 -3.28
N ASP A 375 -14.60 -31.98 -4.48
CA ASP A 375 -15.41 -33.06 -5.06
C ASP A 375 -16.87 -32.65 -5.34
N THR A 376 -17.14 -31.35 -5.50
CA THR A 376 -18.44 -30.80 -5.94
C THR A 376 -18.31 -30.05 -7.26
N GLU A 377 -19.42 -29.71 -7.92
CA GLU A 377 -19.41 -28.87 -9.13
C GLU A 377 -18.95 -27.42 -8.87
N GLU A 378 -18.94 -27.00 -7.60
CA GLU A 378 -18.49 -25.68 -7.13
C GLU A 378 -17.07 -25.73 -6.54
N GLU A 379 -16.25 -26.70 -6.95
CA GLU A 379 -14.87 -26.81 -6.50
C GLU A 379 -14.07 -25.58 -6.94
N GLU A 380 -13.48 -24.87 -5.97
CA GLU A 380 -12.66 -23.68 -6.18
C GLU A 380 -11.30 -23.84 -5.48
N TYR A 381 -10.26 -23.19 -6.01
CA TYR A 381 -8.92 -23.26 -5.44
C TYR A 381 -8.50 -21.89 -4.91
N TYR A 382 -7.89 -21.89 -3.73
CA TYR A 382 -7.41 -20.69 -3.06
C TYR A 382 -5.98 -20.89 -2.57
N LYS A 383 -5.14 -19.85 -2.64
CA LYS A 383 -3.79 -19.87 -2.08
C LYS A 383 -3.77 -19.06 -0.78
N LYS A 384 -3.30 -19.69 0.30
CA LYS A 384 -3.28 -19.13 1.66
C LYS A 384 -2.07 -18.21 1.86
N PHE A 385 -2.28 -17.09 2.54
CA PHE A 385 -1.26 -16.13 2.93
C PHE A 385 -1.45 -15.67 4.38
N LYS A 386 -0.42 -15.85 5.19
CA LYS A 386 -0.32 -15.22 6.52
C LYS A 386 0.17 -13.78 6.34
N ILE A 387 -0.67 -12.82 6.69
CA ILE A 387 -0.31 -11.40 6.63
C ILE A 387 0.59 -11.07 7.82
N THR A 388 1.79 -10.57 7.56
CA THR A 388 2.78 -10.24 8.61
C THR A 388 2.96 -8.73 8.79
N ALA A 389 2.39 -7.92 7.89
CA ALA A 389 2.30 -6.49 8.07
C ALA A 389 1.52 -6.15 9.35
N PRO A 390 2.10 -5.32 10.24
CA PRO A 390 1.55 -5.07 11.57
C PRO A 390 0.20 -4.36 11.56
N PHE A 391 -0.09 -3.56 10.54
CA PHE A 391 -1.38 -2.87 10.39
C PHE A 391 -2.09 -3.41 9.14
N ASN A 392 -3.21 -4.08 9.35
CA ASN A 392 -4.10 -4.56 8.30
C ASN A 392 -5.54 -4.64 8.83
N PHE A 393 -6.51 -4.85 7.96
CA PHE A 393 -7.93 -4.82 8.33
C PHE A 393 -8.34 -6.00 9.25
N LEU A 394 -7.57 -7.09 9.31
CA LEU A 394 -7.83 -8.19 10.24
C LEU A 394 -7.48 -7.83 11.69
N ASN A 395 -6.61 -6.84 11.94
CA ASN A 395 -6.30 -6.37 13.29
C ASN A 395 -7.54 -5.87 14.05
N ASN A 396 -8.53 -5.33 13.32
CA ASN A 396 -9.79 -4.85 13.86
C ASN A 396 -10.95 -5.85 13.65
N SER A 397 -10.65 -7.06 13.21
CA SER A 397 -11.64 -8.11 13.01
C SER A 397 -11.92 -8.89 14.30
N THR A 398 -12.90 -9.79 14.24
CA THR A 398 -13.27 -10.69 15.35
C THR A 398 -12.15 -11.62 15.79
N ASN A 399 -11.12 -11.85 14.95
CA ASN A 399 -9.95 -12.65 15.33
C ASN A 399 -8.69 -12.20 14.57
N ILE A 400 -7.74 -11.61 15.30
CA ILE A 400 -6.50 -11.02 14.76
C ILE A 400 -5.49 -12.06 14.22
N ASN A 401 -5.64 -13.35 14.57
CA ASN A 401 -4.72 -14.41 14.15
C ASN A 401 -5.15 -15.11 12.86
N TYR A 402 -6.02 -14.47 12.07
CA TYR A 402 -6.53 -15.04 10.83
C TYR A 402 -5.60 -14.74 9.66
N CYS A 403 -5.76 -15.54 8.61
CA CYS A 403 -5.05 -15.43 7.35
C CYS A 403 -6.03 -15.17 6.22
N ILE A 404 -5.49 -14.76 5.08
CA ILE A 404 -6.25 -14.52 3.85
C ILE A 404 -5.94 -15.63 2.87
N ALA A 405 -6.93 -16.07 2.11
CA ALA A 405 -6.70 -16.90 0.93
C ALA A 405 -7.33 -16.26 -0.30
N ILE A 406 -6.57 -16.10 -1.38
CA ILE A 406 -7.06 -15.52 -2.64
C ILE A 406 -7.27 -16.63 -3.67
N ARG A 407 -8.28 -16.48 -4.54
CA ARG A 407 -8.63 -17.48 -5.55
C ARG A 407 -7.49 -17.66 -6.56
N CYS A 408 -7.16 -18.91 -6.89
CA CYS A 408 -6.12 -19.27 -7.84
C CYS A 408 -6.58 -20.43 -8.74
N TYR A 409 -5.82 -20.71 -9.81
CA TYR A 409 -6.09 -21.89 -10.64
C TYR A 409 -5.74 -23.18 -9.90
N LYS A 410 -6.45 -24.27 -10.25
CA LYS A 410 -6.21 -25.63 -9.74
C LYS A 410 -4.76 -26.06 -9.98
N THR A 411 -4.34 -26.01 -11.23
CA THR A 411 -2.94 -26.16 -11.65
C THR A 411 -2.35 -24.77 -11.88
N THR A 412 -1.43 -24.36 -11.01
CA THR A 412 -0.44 -23.33 -11.38
C THR A 412 0.73 -24.16 -11.86
N GLU A 413 0.98 -24.16 -13.17
CA GLU A 413 2.16 -24.84 -13.73
C GLU A 413 3.46 -24.22 -13.23
#